data_AF-A0A519ZGP9-F1
#
_entry.id   AF-A0A519ZGP9-F1
#
_cell.length_a   1.000
_cell.length_b   1.000
_cell.length_c   1.000
_cell.angle_alpha   90.00
_cell.angle_beta   90.00
_cell.angle_gamma   90.00
#
_symmetry.space_group_name_H-M   'P 1'
#
loop_
_entity.id
_entity.type
_entity.pdbx_description
1 polymer ?
#
loop_
_entity_poly.entity_id
_entity_poly.type
_entity_poly.pdbx_seq_one_letter_code
_entity_poly.pdbx_strand_id
1 'polypeptide(L)'
;MATGRRRPSPIWPTSARPLSSPGSGCCACPNCAMAARLLVGRRIACRLEREAIGRPERKCGKKTETNGKIPLSFLTYLLPCCSFHPVFMARQVLVTVQCAGKALAPGQDFTALVLHQTLFDHHALALTVPFDSVEGSQAAFLTKTPGQLLGQPVSVTIVPDHAFELDKGPGFNFKGVITELGTSKDSDLQSNLAVQGYSSSCLLVSGVQKRTFRQQTLQAIFSQVLAPYPENLLTRQLRPRHAAPLPYVVQYQESNFAFLSRLATEYAEWFYYDGTSLQLGPPAAGAEQDFVADGVHNTFHLGLALNATKVKFYEYNYQQHQHYAATTQGQAVPALPA
;
A
#
# COMPACT_ATOMS: atom_id res chain seq x y z
N MET A 1 -30.77 -4.34 -40.51
CA MET A 1 -29.31 -4.60 -40.45
C MET A 1 -28.75 -3.89 -39.23
N ALA A 2 -28.55 -4.61 -38.13
CA ALA A 2 -28.03 -4.08 -36.87
C ALA A 2 -26.58 -4.55 -36.71
N THR A 3 -25.62 -3.65 -36.89
CA THR A 3 -24.20 -3.92 -36.66
C THR A 3 -23.84 -3.58 -35.21
N GLY A 4 -23.91 -4.59 -34.34
CA GLY A 4 -23.42 -4.50 -32.97
C GLY A 4 -21.89 -4.44 -32.94
N ARG A 5 -21.33 -3.26 -32.64
CA ARG A 5 -19.92 -3.13 -32.26
C ARG A 5 -19.78 -3.45 -30.78
N ARG A 6 -19.12 -4.58 -30.48
CA ARG A 6 -18.67 -4.93 -29.12
C ARG A 6 -17.76 -3.80 -28.61
N ARG A 7 -18.08 -3.23 -27.44
CA ARG A 7 -17.18 -2.35 -26.71
C ARG A 7 -16.01 -3.19 -26.18
N PRO A 8 -14.74 -2.77 -26.34
CA PRO A 8 -13.63 -3.41 -25.64
C PRO A 8 -13.77 -3.15 -24.13
N SER A 9 -13.61 -4.21 -23.34
CA SER A 9 -13.50 -4.17 -21.89
C SER A 9 -12.30 -3.31 -21.46
N PRO A 10 -12.39 -2.56 -20.35
CA PRO A 10 -11.25 -1.82 -19.82
C PRO A 10 -10.13 -2.81 -19.45
N ILE A 11 -8.99 -2.66 -20.12
CA ILE A 11 -7.76 -3.38 -19.79
C ILE A 11 -7.13 -2.61 -18.63
N TRP A 12 -7.21 -3.17 -17.44
CA TRP A 12 -6.50 -2.70 -16.27
C TRP A 12 -5.01 -3.02 -16.43
N PRO A 13 -4.09 -2.12 -16.06
CA PRO A 13 -2.68 -2.47 -15.98
C PRO A 13 -2.50 -3.50 -14.86
N THR A 14 -2.31 -4.77 -15.22
CA THR A 14 -1.81 -5.81 -14.32
C THR A 14 -0.35 -5.49 -13.98
N SER A 15 -0.13 -4.67 -12.97
CA SER A 15 1.16 -4.55 -12.30
C SER A 15 1.10 -5.15 -10.90
N ALA A 16 1.00 -6.47 -10.85
CA ALA A 16 1.41 -7.29 -9.72
C ALA A 16 1.54 -8.74 -10.22
N ARG A 17 2.72 -9.12 -10.72
CA ARG A 17 3.04 -10.55 -10.79
C ARG A 17 3.29 -11.03 -9.36
N PRO A 18 2.60 -12.07 -8.87
CA PRO A 18 3.04 -12.75 -7.68
C PRO A 18 4.40 -13.40 -7.96
N LEU A 19 5.35 -13.27 -7.02
CA LEU A 19 6.59 -14.04 -7.04
C LEU A 19 6.24 -15.53 -7.07
N SER A 20 6.40 -16.16 -8.23
CA SER A 20 6.41 -17.61 -8.35
C SER A 20 7.69 -18.16 -7.71
N SER A 21 7.53 -19.03 -6.73
CA SER A 21 8.60 -19.87 -6.19
C SER A 21 9.22 -20.76 -7.29
N PRO A 22 10.54 -21.05 -7.25
CA PRO A 22 11.16 -21.93 -8.22
C PRO A 22 10.76 -23.38 -7.95
N GLY A 23 9.87 -23.91 -8.80
CA GLY A 23 9.58 -25.32 -8.90
C GLY A 23 10.75 -26.07 -9.55
N SER A 24 11.20 -27.11 -8.87
CA SER A 24 12.19 -28.09 -9.30
C SER A 24 11.76 -28.81 -10.58
N GLY A 25 12.50 -28.59 -11.66
CA GLY A 25 12.49 -29.43 -12.86
C GLY A 25 13.91 -29.91 -13.13
N CYS A 26 14.19 -31.16 -12.74
CA CYS A 26 15.40 -31.86 -13.13
C CYS A 26 15.39 -32.13 -14.65
N CYS A 27 16.39 -31.61 -15.36
CA CYS A 27 16.90 -32.21 -16.59
C CYS A 27 18.43 -32.16 -16.55
N ALA A 28 19.03 -33.32 -16.77
CA ALA A 28 20.45 -33.62 -16.62
C ALA A 28 21.32 -33.03 -17.75
N CYS A 29 22.52 -32.56 -17.44
CA CYS A 29 23.80 -33.05 -17.98
C CYS A 29 25.01 -32.27 -17.41
N PRO A 30 26.23 -32.86 -17.42
CA PRO A 30 27.29 -32.58 -16.45
C PRO A 30 28.44 -31.73 -17.02
N ASN A 31 28.98 -30.84 -16.19
CA ASN A 31 30.42 -30.55 -16.01
C ASN A 31 30.61 -29.12 -15.48
N CYS A 32 30.81 -29.00 -14.17
CA CYS A 32 31.96 -28.29 -13.62
C CYS A 32 31.93 -28.42 -12.09
N ALA A 33 32.82 -29.26 -11.60
CA ALA A 33 33.12 -29.39 -10.19
C ALA A 33 33.80 -28.12 -9.66
N MET A 34 33.59 -27.92 -8.35
CA MET A 34 34.61 -27.56 -7.36
C MET A 34 34.38 -26.22 -6.64
N ALA A 35 33.66 -26.30 -5.52
CA ALA A 35 34.08 -25.78 -4.20
C ALA A 35 32.91 -25.93 -3.20
N ALA A 36 32.92 -27.04 -2.47
CA ALA A 36 32.04 -27.25 -1.33
C ALA A 36 32.57 -26.50 -0.10
N ARG A 37 31.70 -25.76 0.60
CA ARG A 37 31.81 -25.64 2.06
C ARG A 37 30.43 -25.39 2.67
N LEU A 38 30.12 -26.26 3.63
CA LEU A 38 28.91 -26.34 4.45
C LEU A 38 28.56 -24.99 5.10
N LEU A 39 27.25 -24.75 5.26
CA LEU A 39 26.65 -24.29 6.53
C LEU A 39 25.14 -24.58 6.51
N VAL A 40 24.73 -25.48 7.39
CA VAL A 40 23.33 -25.82 7.71
C VAL A 40 22.79 -24.75 8.67
N GLY A 41 21.62 -24.17 8.36
CA GLY A 41 20.98 -23.16 9.22
C GLY A 41 19.47 -23.13 9.02
N ARG A 42 18.74 -23.55 10.06
CA ARG A 42 17.29 -23.76 10.16
C ARG A 42 16.45 -22.54 9.75
N ARG A 43 15.39 -22.78 8.96
CA ARG A 43 14.23 -21.87 8.83
C ARG A 43 13.27 -22.12 9.98
N ILE A 44 13.00 -21.10 10.79
CA ILE A 44 11.92 -21.12 11.79
C ILE A 44 10.76 -20.34 11.18
N ALA A 45 9.67 -21.05 10.89
CA ALA A 45 8.37 -20.47 10.62
C ALA A 45 7.66 -20.29 11.98
N CYS A 46 7.29 -19.05 12.34
CA CYS A 46 6.46 -18.79 13.51
C CYS A 46 5.01 -18.62 13.07
N ARG A 47 4.20 -19.65 13.35
CA ARG A 47 2.74 -19.64 13.32
C ARG A 47 2.27 -19.32 14.74
N LEU A 48 1.58 -18.21 14.94
CA LEU A 48 1.00 -17.82 16.24
C LEU A 48 -0.43 -18.36 16.32
N GLU A 49 -0.61 -19.44 17.09
CA GLU A 49 -1.93 -19.89 17.57
C GLU A 49 -2.12 -19.37 19.00
N ARG A 50 -3.29 -18.78 19.30
CA ARG A 50 -3.68 -18.35 20.64
C ARG A 50 -4.23 -19.57 21.40
N GLU A 51 -3.50 -20.08 22.39
CA GLU A 51 -4.04 -21.01 23.39
C GLU A 51 -4.42 -20.27 24.68
N ALA A 52 -5.66 -20.51 25.13
CA ALA A 52 -6.23 -19.98 26.36
C ALA A 52 -5.68 -20.74 27.58
N ILE A 53 -5.03 -20.04 28.51
CA ILE A 53 -4.49 -20.64 29.74
C ILE A 53 -5.53 -20.56 30.86
N GLY A 54 -6.11 -21.71 31.21
CA GLY A 54 -6.78 -21.95 32.48
C GLY A 54 -5.78 -22.37 33.56
N ARG A 55 -5.90 -21.79 34.77
CA ARG A 55 -5.19 -22.21 36.00
C ARG A 55 -5.54 -23.66 36.37
N PRO A 56 -4.60 -24.39 37.01
CA PRO A 56 -4.79 -24.62 38.45
C PRO A 56 -3.51 -24.63 39.29
N GLU A 57 -3.69 -24.28 40.56
CA GLU A 57 -2.74 -24.36 41.66
C GLU A 57 -2.32 -25.81 41.99
N ARG A 58 -1.04 -26.03 42.30
CA ARG A 58 -0.60 -27.12 43.20
C ARG A 58 0.55 -26.68 44.10
N LYS A 59 0.34 -26.88 45.40
CA LYS A 59 1.31 -26.74 46.50
C LYS A 59 2.28 -27.93 46.53
N CYS A 60 3.54 -27.67 46.88
CA CYS A 60 4.49 -28.61 47.49
C CYS A 60 5.56 -27.73 48.18
N GLY A 61 5.95 -27.80 49.45
CA GLY A 61 6.00 -28.90 50.41
C GLY A 61 7.43 -28.94 50.95
N LYS A 62 7.70 -28.29 52.10
CA LYS A 62 9.03 -28.21 52.74
C LYS A 62 9.51 -29.56 53.28
N LYS A 63 10.81 -29.87 53.13
CA LYS A 63 11.60 -30.72 54.06
C LYS A 63 13.05 -30.21 54.15
N THR A 64 13.54 -30.14 55.39
CA THR A 64 14.91 -29.95 55.91
C THR A 64 15.73 -31.25 55.67
N GLU A 65 17.06 -31.41 55.78
CA GLU A 65 18.20 -30.72 56.41
C GLU A 65 19.52 -31.45 55.98
N THR A 66 20.68 -30.87 56.30
CA THR A 66 22.02 -31.46 56.62
C THR A 66 23.26 -31.08 55.77
N ASN A 67 24.33 -30.85 56.54
CA ASN A 67 25.63 -30.23 56.27
C ASN A 67 26.65 -31.09 55.52
N GLY A 68 27.59 -30.44 54.81
CA GLY A 68 28.89 -31.00 54.45
C GLY A 68 29.69 -30.14 53.45
N LYS A 69 30.79 -29.52 53.90
CA LYS A 69 31.77 -28.76 53.08
C LYS A 69 32.80 -29.73 52.44
N ILE A 70 33.26 -29.57 51.19
CA ILE A 70 34.57 -29.06 50.66
C ILE A 70 34.86 -29.88 49.35
N PRO A 71 35.64 -29.49 48.30
CA PRO A 71 36.23 -28.20 47.88
C PRO A 71 35.87 -27.73 46.44
N LEU A 72 36.27 -26.49 46.13
CA LEU A 72 36.35 -25.85 44.82
C LEU A 72 37.28 -26.58 43.84
N SER A 73 36.74 -27.03 42.71
CA SER A 73 37.32 -26.91 41.36
C SER A 73 36.38 -27.57 40.36
N PHE A 74 36.26 -26.98 39.17
CA PHE A 74 35.40 -27.43 38.05
C PHE A 74 33.89 -27.28 38.20
N LEU A 75 33.35 -26.10 37.84
CA LEU A 75 32.19 -26.03 36.94
C LEU A 75 32.05 -24.60 36.36
N THR A 76 32.92 -24.28 35.43
CA THR A 76 32.70 -23.13 34.53
C THR A 76 31.83 -23.60 33.37
N TYR A 77 30.85 -22.76 33.01
CA TYR A 77 30.02 -22.81 31.80
C TYR A 77 28.92 -23.87 31.75
N LEU A 78 27.68 -23.41 31.94
CA LEU A 78 26.55 -23.62 31.02
C LEU A 78 25.37 -22.74 31.46
N LEU A 79 25.50 -21.43 31.29
CA LEU A 79 24.35 -20.56 31.09
C LEU A 79 23.92 -20.75 29.63
N PRO A 80 22.69 -21.19 29.33
CA PRO A 80 22.19 -21.05 27.98
C PRO A 80 21.97 -19.55 27.76
N CYS A 81 22.79 -18.96 26.89
CA CYS A 81 22.43 -17.75 26.17
C CYS A 81 21.13 -18.03 25.41
N CYS A 82 19.99 -17.85 26.07
CA CYS A 82 18.77 -17.47 25.37
C CYS A 82 19.05 -16.06 24.86
N SER A 83 19.67 -15.99 23.68
CA SER A 83 19.68 -14.80 22.87
C SER A 83 18.22 -14.43 22.67
N PHE A 84 17.74 -13.46 23.46
CA PHE A 84 16.55 -12.69 23.17
C PHE A 84 16.80 -12.09 21.78
N HIS A 85 16.37 -12.78 20.73
CA HIS A 85 16.09 -12.10 19.49
C HIS A 85 15.01 -11.08 19.86
N PRO A 86 15.22 -9.77 19.58
CA PRO A 86 14.12 -8.84 19.69
C PRO A 86 13.02 -9.37 18.78
N VAL A 87 11.94 -9.87 19.40
CA VAL A 87 10.73 -10.18 18.66
C VAL A 87 10.29 -8.84 18.12
N PHE A 88 10.37 -8.66 16.81
CA PHE A 88 9.83 -7.50 16.10
C PHE A 88 8.32 -7.45 16.39
N MET A 89 7.95 -6.77 17.47
CA MET A 89 6.56 -6.55 17.83
C MET A 89 6.12 -5.33 17.03
N ALA A 90 5.38 -5.59 15.96
CA ALA A 90 4.61 -4.57 15.27
C ALA A 90 3.69 -3.88 16.28
N ARG A 91 3.49 -2.57 16.13
CA ARG A 91 2.59 -1.79 16.97
C ARG A 91 1.19 -2.40 16.93
N GLN A 92 0.60 -2.63 18.10
CA GLN A 92 -0.77 -3.14 18.19
C GLN A 92 -1.76 -2.05 17.76
N VAL A 93 -2.65 -2.41 16.84
CA VAL A 93 -3.67 -1.53 16.29
C VAL A 93 -4.99 -2.28 16.21
N LEU A 94 -6.08 -1.58 16.49
CA LEU A 94 -7.43 -2.04 16.25
C LEU A 94 -7.86 -1.57 14.86
N VAL A 95 -8.13 -2.52 13.98
CA VAL A 95 -8.56 -2.25 12.61
C VAL A 95 -10.02 -2.61 12.48
N THR A 96 -10.79 -1.70 11.90
CA THR A 96 -12.20 -1.92 11.56
C THR A 96 -12.40 -1.67 10.07
N VAL A 97 -12.98 -2.65 9.38
CA VAL A 97 -13.31 -2.60 7.96
C VAL A 97 -14.81 -2.66 7.80
N GLN A 98 -15.36 -1.66 7.11
CA GLN A 98 -16.78 -1.56 6.81
C GLN A 98 -16.99 -1.44 5.31
N CYS A 99 -17.98 -2.16 4.79
CA CYS A 99 -18.40 -2.10 3.38
C CYS A 99 -19.86 -1.66 3.33
N ALA A 100 -20.15 -0.58 2.61
CA ALA A 100 -21.47 0.05 2.58
C ALA A 100 -22.08 0.31 3.98
N GLY A 101 -21.24 0.65 4.97
CA GLY A 101 -21.66 0.90 6.36
C GLY A 101 -21.95 -0.36 7.19
N LYS A 102 -21.73 -1.56 6.64
CA LYS A 102 -21.86 -2.84 7.36
C LYS A 102 -20.49 -3.48 7.60
N ALA A 103 -20.37 -4.22 8.69
CA ALA A 103 -19.20 -5.05 8.94
C ALA A 103 -19.07 -6.12 7.85
N LEU A 104 -17.85 -6.33 7.35
CA LEU A 104 -17.59 -7.29 6.27
C LEU A 104 -17.78 -8.74 6.70
N ALA A 105 -17.39 -9.05 7.94
CA ALA A 105 -17.56 -10.34 8.58
C ALA A 105 -18.13 -10.14 10.00
N PRO A 106 -18.90 -11.09 10.53
CA PRO A 106 -19.27 -11.09 11.94
C PRO A 106 -18.00 -11.04 12.79
N GLY A 107 -17.94 -10.13 13.76
CA GLY A 107 -16.77 -9.97 14.64
C GLY A 107 -15.58 -9.21 14.05
N GLN A 108 -15.63 -8.73 12.80
CA GLN A 108 -14.48 -8.07 12.12
C GLN A 108 -13.27 -9.00 11.93
N ASP A 109 -13.51 -10.30 11.83
CA ASP A 109 -12.43 -11.28 11.66
C ASP A 109 -11.88 -11.24 10.23
N PHE A 110 -10.60 -10.91 10.08
CA PHE A 110 -9.85 -11.01 8.84
C PHE A 110 -8.45 -11.57 9.11
N THR A 111 -7.90 -12.27 8.12
CA THR A 111 -6.60 -12.95 8.23
C THR A 111 -5.44 -12.00 7.95
N ALA A 112 -5.59 -11.14 6.93
CA ALA A 112 -4.56 -10.21 6.52
C ALA A 112 -5.18 -8.97 5.88
N LEU A 113 -4.58 -7.81 6.15
CA LEU A 113 -4.89 -6.54 5.52
C LEU A 113 -3.60 -5.90 5.04
N VAL A 114 -3.55 -5.52 3.76
CA VAL A 114 -2.46 -4.79 3.16
C VAL A 114 -3.03 -3.54 2.49
N LEU A 115 -2.55 -2.37 2.91
CA LEU A 115 -2.87 -1.10 2.28
C LEU A 115 -1.57 -0.48 1.77
N HIS A 116 -1.50 -0.25 0.45
CA HIS A 116 -0.37 0.39 -0.20
C HIS A 116 -0.79 1.77 -0.71
N GLN A 117 -0.18 2.82 -0.18
CA GLN A 117 -0.50 4.21 -0.52
C GLN A 117 0.68 4.86 -1.25
N THR A 118 0.37 5.48 -2.38
CA THR A 118 1.31 6.14 -3.29
C THR A 118 0.87 7.57 -3.51
N LEU A 119 1.81 8.51 -3.61
CA LEU A 119 1.48 9.93 -3.75
C LEU A 119 0.79 10.26 -5.08
N PHE A 120 1.29 9.75 -6.20
CA PHE A 120 0.86 10.17 -7.54
C PHE A 120 0.07 9.10 -8.30
N ASP A 121 -0.36 8.06 -7.60
CA ASP A 121 -1.09 6.93 -8.17
C ASP A 121 -2.18 6.42 -7.20
N HIS A 122 -3.03 5.53 -7.67
CA HIS A 122 -4.11 4.94 -6.90
C HIS A 122 -3.58 4.07 -5.75
N HIS A 123 -4.19 4.22 -4.57
CA HIS A 123 -3.87 3.34 -3.45
C HIS A 123 -4.50 1.97 -3.69
N ALA A 124 -3.80 0.92 -3.32
CA ALA A 124 -4.26 -0.46 -3.43
C ALA A 124 -4.57 -1.04 -2.05
N LEU A 125 -5.73 -1.67 -1.92
CA LEU A 125 -6.20 -2.36 -0.73
C LEU A 125 -6.35 -3.84 -1.05
N ALA A 126 -5.72 -4.70 -0.26
CA ALA A 126 -5.92 -6.14 -0.31
C ALA A 126 -6.31 -6.65 1.07
N LEU A 127 -7.41 -7.39 1.14
CA LEU A 127 -7.96 -7.93 2.38
C LEU A 127 -8.27 -9.41 2.18
N THR A 128 -7.82 -10.23 3.11
CA THR A 128 -8.06 -11.68 3.11
C THR A 128 -8.98 -12.03 4.27
N VAL A 129 -10.13 -12.61 3.97
CA VAL A 129 -11.16 -12.97 4.95
C VAL A 129 -11.47 -14.46 4.84
N PRO A 130 -11.71 -15.18 5.95
CA PRO A 130 -12.19 -16.55 5.87
C PRO A 130 -13.51 -16.65 5.10
N PHE A 131 -13.59 -17.57 4.14
CA PHE A 131 -14.75 -17.71 3.26
C PHE A 131 -16.05 -17.99 4.04
N ASP A 132 -15.96 -18.86 5.04
CA ASP A 132 -17.11 -19.29 5.86
C ASP A 132 -17.75 -18.14 6.63
N SER A 133 -16.97 -17.13 7.01
CA SER A 133 -17.46 -15.96 7.75
C SER A 133 -18.29 -15.02 6.89
N VAL A 134 -18.09 -15.01 5.57
CA VAL A 134 -18.73 -14.06 4.64
C VAL A 134 -19.89 -14.71 3.87
N GLU A 135 -19.71 -15.91 3.34
CA GLU A 135 -20.75 -16.63 2.58
C GLU A 135 -21.64 -17.53 3.47
N GLY A 136 -21.04 -18.07 4.53
CA GLY A 136 -21.60 -19.13 5.38
C GLY A 136 -21.04 -20.51 5.01
N SER A 137 -20.85 -21.38 6.02
CA SER A 137 -20.20 -22.70 5.90
C SER A 137 -20.88 -23.70 4.96
N GLN A 138 -22.11 -23.44 4.50
CA GLN A 138 -22.86 -24.30 3.58
C GLN A 138 -23.27 -23.59 2.27
N ALA A 139 -22.79 -22.37 2.03
CA ALA A 139 -23.15 -21.62 0.83
C ALA A 139 -22.35 -22.09 -0.40
N ALA A 140 -23.01 -22.07 -1.57
CA ALA A 140 -22.33 -22.27 -2.84
C ALA A 140 -21.37 -21.10 -3.15
N PHE A 141 -20.27 -21.40 -3.85
CA PHE A 141 -19.21 -20.44 -4.16
C PHE A 141 -19.75 -19.11 -4.72
N LEU A 142 -19.44 -18.00 -4.05
CA LEU A 142 -19.69 -16.62 -4.51
C LEU A 142 -21.16 -16.33 -4.87
N THR A 143 -22.11 -16.83 -4.08
CA THR A 143 -23.53 -16.62 -4.37
C THR A 143 -24.02 -15.27 -3.85
N LYS A 144 -23.55 -14.83 -2.67
CA LYS A 144 -24.02 -13.59 -2.00
C LYS A 144 -23.01 -12.47 -2.10
N THR A 145 -21.73 -12.81 -1.97
CA THR A 145 -20.62 -11.87 -1.83
C THR A 145 -20.47 -10.93 -3.04
N PRO A 146 -20.58 -11.40 -4.31
CA PRO A 146 -20.41 -10.51 -5.46
C PRO A 146 -21.44 -9.37 -5.49
N GLY A 147 -22.71 -9.67 -5.22
CA GLY A 147 -23.77 -8.65 -5.22
C GLY A 147 -23.68 -7.68 -4.04
N GLN A 148 -23.06 -8.10 -2.94
CA GLN A 148 -22.96 -7.30 -1.72
C GLN A 148 -21.67 -6.50 -1.61
N LEU A 149 -20.56 -6.95 -2.19
CA LEU A 149 -19.25 -6.31 -2.02
C LEU A 149 -18.73 -5.63 -3.28
N LEU A 150 -18.93 -6.19 -4.47
CA LEU A 150 -18.35 -5.60 -5.67
C LEU A 150 -18.94 -4.22 -5.94
N GLY A 151 -18.07 -3.24 -6.19
CA GLY A 151 -18.43 -1.86 -6.46
C GLY A 151 -18.93 -1.09 -5.24
N GLN A 152 -18.97 -1.70 -4.05
CA GLN A 152 -19.36 -0.99 -2.83
C GLN A 152 -18.21 -0.14 -2.27
N PRO A 153 -18.53 0.98 -1.60
CA PRO A 153 -17.55 1.76 -0.89
C PRO A 153 -17.07 0.98 0.34
N VAL A 154 -15.75 0.96 0.54
CA VAL A 154 -15.08 0.39 1.70
C VAL A 154 -14.43 1.50 2.52
N SER A 155 -14.57 1.42 3.85
CA SER A 155 -13.86 2.28 4.79
C SER A 155 -13.06 1.43 5.77
N VAL A 156 -11.79 1.78 5.94
CA VAL A 156 -10.87 1.14 6.89
C VAL A 156 -10.47 2.18 7.91
N THR A 157 -10.69 1.87 9.19
CA THR A 157 -10.28 2.71 10.31
C THR A 157 -9.30 1.95 11.18
N ILE A 158 -8.11 2.49 11.37
CA ILE A 158 -7.02 1.93 12.17
C ILE A 158 -6.81 2.85 13.37
N VAL A 159 -7.09 2.35 14.57
CA VAL A 159 -6.91 3.07 15.83
C VAL A 159 -5.77 2.41 16.61
N PRO A 160 -4.79 3.17 17.12
CA PRO A 160 -3.78 2.59 17.99
C PRO A 160 -4.41 2.08 19.29
N ASP A 161 -3.97 0.93 19.79
CA ASP A 161 -4.47 0.40 21.06
C ASP A 161 -4.09 1.34 22.21
N HIS A 162 -5.08 1.71 23.02
CA HIS A 162 -4.91 2.61 24.17
C HIS A 162 -4.14 1.97 25.32
N ALA A 163 -3.91 0.65 25.29
CA ALA A 163 -3.13 -0.06 26.31
C ALA A 163 -1.62 0.21 26.23
N PHE A 164 -1.10 0.65 25.07
CA PHE A 164 0.30 1.04 24.92
C PHE A 164 0.42 2.58 24.98
N GLU A 165 1.03 3.08 26.06
CA GLU A 165 1.14 4.52 26.35
C GLU A 165 2.03 5.30 25.37
N LEU A 166 2.62 4.64 24.37
CA LEU A 166 3.67 5.26 23.56
C LEU A 166 3.16 6.32 22.60
N ASP A 167 1.90 6.32 22.17
CA ASP A 167 1.33 7.41 21.36
C ASP A 167 -0.20 7.30 21.20
N LYS A 168 -0.95 8.29 21.71
CA LYS A 168 -2.38 8.51 21.39
C LYS A 168 -2.52 9.25 20.05
N GLY A 169 -1.82 8.76 19.03
CA GLY A 169 -1.83 9.36 17.70
C GLY A 169 -3.22 9.37 17.07
N PRO A 170 -3.48 10.27 16.11
CA PRO A 170 -4.75 10.29 15.39
C PRO A 170 -4.98 8.95 14.70
N GLY A 171 -6.19 8.41 14.81
CA GLY A 171 -6.59 7.23 14.06
C GLY A 171 -6.47 7.47 12.56
N PHE A 172 -6.12 6.43 11.81
CA PHE A 172 -5.98 6.48 10.36
C PHE A 172 -7.29 6.02 9.71
N ASN A 173 -7.75 6.77 8.72
CA ASN A 173 -8.97 6.47 7.97
C ASN A 173 -8.67 6.38 6.48
N PHE A 174 -9.17 5.33 5.85
CA PHE A 174 -9.08 5.11 4.41
C PHE A 174 -10.46 4.86 3.83
N LYS A 175 -10.74 5.43 2.66
CA LYS A 175 -11.94 5.22 1.86
C LYS A 175 -11.54 4.74 0.47
N GLY A 176 -12.24 3.72 -0.01
CA GLY A 176 -12.01 3.16 -1.32
C GLY A 176 -13.25 2.49 -1.89
N VAL A 177 -13.07 1.77 -2.98
CA VAL A 177 -14.10 0.98 -3.66
C VAL A 177 -13.54 -0.41 -3.92
N ILE A 178 -14.34 -1.44 -3.64
CA ILE A 178 -13.99 -2.83 -3.95
C ILE A 178 -14.16 -3.07 -5.44
N THR A 179 -13.11 -3.54 -6.10
CA THR A 179 -13.09 -3.75 -7.56
C THR A 179 -13.03 -5.21 -7.95
N GLU A 180 -12.39 -6.04 -7.12
CA GLU A 180 -12.17 -7.44 -7.43
C GLU A 180 -12.41 -8.32 -6.20
N LEU A 181 -12.98 -9.50 -6.46
CA LEU A 181 -13.12 -10.58 -5.51
C LEU A 181 -12.47 -11.82 -6.12
N GLY A 182 -11.64 -12.48 -5.34
CA GLY A 182 -11.06 -13.77 -5.65
C GLY A 182 -11.24 -14.72 -4.48
N THR A 183 -11.08 -16.01 -4.73
CA THR A 183 -11.01 -17.03 -3.69
C THR A 183 -9.64 -17.68 -3.75
N SER A 184 -8.96 -17.77 -2.61
CA SER A 184 -7.72 -18.52 -2.47
C SER A 184 -7.93 -19.68 -1.50
N LYS A 185 -7.16 -20.74 -1.67
CA LYS A 185 -7.14 -21.88 -0.76
C LYS A 185 -5.69 -22.10 -0.35
N ASP A 186 -5.35 -21.68 0.87
CA ASP A 186 -3.96 -21.74 1.36
C ASP A 186 -3.64 -23.11 1.98
N SER A 187 -4.66 -23.85 2.42
CA SER A 187 -4.54 -25.23 2.91
C SER A 187 -5.80 -26.04 2.60
N ASP A 188 -5.73 -27.36 2.70
CA ASP A 188 -6.84 -28.27 2.39
C ASP A 188 -8.13 -27.96 3.17
N LEU A 189 -8.01 -27.33 4.34
CA LEU A 189 -9.10 -27.05 5.27
C LEU A 189 -9.51 -25.57 5.35
N GLN A 190 -8.75 -24.64 4.75
CA GLN A 190 -9.02 -23.21 4.86
C GLN A 190 -9.14 -22.56 3.48
N SER A 191 -10.37 -22.20 3.13
CA SER A 191 -10.69 -21.34 2.00
C SER A 191 -10.81 -19.89 2.46
N ASN A 192 -10.13 -19.01 1.73
CA ASN A 192 -10.09 -17.58 1.96
C ASN A 192 -10.74 -16.84 0.78
N LEU A 193 -11.39 -15.74 1.09
CA LEU A 193 -11.88 -14.75 0.15
C LEU A 193 -10.86 -13.60 0.10
N ALA A 194 -10.24 -13.41 -1.06
CA ALA A 194 -9.38 -12.28 -1.37
C ALA A 194 -10.23 -11.13 -1.91
N VAL A 195 -10.33 -10.05 -1.16
CA VAL A 195 -11.02 -8.82 -1.55
C VAL A 195 -9.97 -7.79 -1.94
N GLN A 196 -10.04 -7.30 -3.18
CA GLN A 196 -9.18 -6.22 -3.64
C GLN A 196 -9.99 -4.97 -3.94
N GLY A 197 -9.45 -3.83 -3.56
CA GLY A 197 -10.03 -2.53 -3.79
C GLY A 197 -8.98 -1.47 -4.07
N TYR A 198 -9.46 -0.33 -4.56
CA TYR A 198 -8.62 0.83 -4.82
C TYR A 198 -9.18 2.05 -4.10
N SER A 199 -8.36 3.09 -3.92
CA SER A 199 -8.83 4.40 -3.46
C SER A 199 -9.95 4.94 -4.36
N SER A 200 -10.82 5.79 -3.81
CA SER A 200 -11.93 6.41 -4.57
C SER A 200 -11.47 7.15 -5.84
N SER A 201 -10.19 7.53 -5.93
CA SER A 201 -9.58 8.09 -7.15
C SER A 201 -9.67 7.16 -8.37
N CYS A 202 -9.86 5.84 -8.20
CA CYS A 202 -10.02 4.88 -9.29
C CYS A 202 -11.23 5.19 -10.19
N LEU A 203 -12.26 5.88 -9.67
CA LEU A 203 -13.42 6.34 -10.44
C LEU A 203 -13.02 7.27 -11.60
N LEU A 204 -11.89 7.97 -11.47
CA LEU A 204 -11.35 8.89 -12.47
C LEU A 204 -10.67 8.18 -13.66
N VAL A 205 -10.41 6.87 -13.54
CA VAL A 205 -9.84 6.05 -14.62
C VAL A 205 -10.91 5.64 -15.64
N SER A 206 -12.19 5.90 -15.34
CA SER A 206 -13.32 5.48 -16.16
C SER A 206 -13.34 6.15 -17.54
N GLY A 207 -12.89 5.39 -18.54
CA GLY A 207 -13.00 5.71 -19.96
C GLY A 207 -12.09 6.87 -20.42
N VAL A 208 -11.84 6.89 -21.72
CA VAL A 208 -11.13 8.00 -22.37
C VAL A 208 -12.11 9.12 -22.71
N GLN A 209 -11.71 10.36 -22.48
CA GLN A 209 -12.54 11.54 -22.73
C GLN A 209 -11.87 12.49 -23.72
N LYS A 210 -12.67 13.39 -24.29
CA LYS A 210 -12.21 14.48 -25.16
C LYS A 210 -12.92 15.77 -24.76
N ARG A 211 -12.16 16.76 -24.30
CA ARG A 211 -12.70 18.05 -23.79
C ARG A 211 -11.74 19.18 -24.11
N THR A 212 -12.27 20.38 -24.24
CA THR A 212 -11.48 21.59 -24.47
C THR A 212 -11.89 22.64 -23.45
N PHE A 213 -10.91 23.30 -22.86
CA PHE A 213 -11.05 24.36 -21.88
C PHE A 213 -10.37 25.62 -22.43
N ARG A 214 -11.05 26.76 -22.32
CA ARG A 214 -10.55 28.05 -22.83
C ARG A 214 -10.71 29.10 -21.74
N GLN A 215 -9.65 29.86 -21.48
CA GLN A 215 -9.64 30.95 -20.51
C GLN A 215 -10.18 30.55 -19.12
N GLN A 216 -9.78 29.37 -18.63
CA GLN A 216 -10.20 28.85 -17.33
C GLN A 216 -9.03 28.70 -16.37
N THR A 217 -9.27 28.92 -15.08
CA THR A 217 -8.27 28.64 -14.04
C THR A 217 -8.13 27.14 -13.83
N LEU A 218 -6.99 26.71 -13.28
CA LEU A 218 -6.73 25.29 -12.98
C LEU A 218 -7.80 24.72 -12.04
N GLN A 219 -8.21 25.48 -11.01
CA GLN A 219 -9.29 25.08 -10.10
C GLN A 219 -10.63 24.88 -10.81
N ALA A 220 -10.98 25.75 -11.77
CA ALA A 220 -12.22 25.65 -12.54
C ALA A 220 -12.22 24.40 -13.42
N ILE A 221 -11.10 24.10 -14.08
CA ILE A 221 -10.93 22.90 -14.91
C ILE A 221 -11.10 21.63 -14.05
N PHE A 222 -10.41 21.56 -12.91
CA PHE A 222 -10.55 20.42 -11.98
C PHE A 222 -11.99 20.26 -11.49
N SER A 223 -12.63 21.36 -11.08
CA SER A 223 -14.02 21.34 -10.63
C SER A 223 -14.97 20.85 -11.73
N GLN A 224 -14.78 21.30 -12.98
CA GLN A 224 -15.60 20.89 -14.13
C GLN A 224 -15.40 19.40 -14.46
N VAL A 225 -14.16 18.90 -14.42
CA VAL A 225 -13.87 17.48 -14.69
C VAL A 225 -14.43 16.58 -13.59
N LEU A 226 -14.36 17.02 -12.34
CA LEU A 226 -14.80 16.27 -11.17
C LEU A 226 -16.31 16.38 -10.89
N ALA A 227 -17.00 17.39 -11.43
CA ALA A 227 -18.43 17.63 -11.20
C ALA A 227 -19.35 16.40 -11.37
N PRO A 228 -19.15 15.48 -12.34
CA PRO A 228 -19.99 14.30 -12.48
C PRO A 228 -19.85 13.27 -11.35
N TYR A 229 -18.79 13.36 -10.54
CA TYR A 229 -18.53 12.43 -9.44
C TYR A 229 -19.11 13.00 -8.15
N PRO A 230 -19.95 12.22 -7.45
CA PRO A 230 -20.66 12.72 -6.27
C PRO A 230 -19.71 12.80 -5.07
N GLU A 231 -19.87 13.84 -4.26
CA GLU A 231 -18.90 14.17 -3.18
C GLU A 231 -18.88 13.17 -2.03
N ASN A 232 -19.95 12.38 -1.87
CA ASN A 232 -20.02 11.30 -0.91
C ASN A 232 -19.06 10.14 -1.26
N LEU A 233 -18.78 9.92 -2.55
CA LEU A 233 -17.86 8.88 -3.02
C LEU A 233 -16.45 9.43 -3.20
N LEU A 234 -16.35 10.62 -3.81
CA LEU A 234 -15.08 11.30 -4.08
C LEU A 234 -15.09 12.69 -3.46
N THR A 235 -14.77 12.75 -2.17
CA THR A 235 -14.51 14.02 -1.49
C THR A 235 -13.26 14.67 -2.10
N ARG A 236 -13.29 16.00 -2.26
CA ARG A 236 -12.25 16.75 -2.99
C ARG A 236 -11.95 18.06 -2.28
N GLN A 237 -10.68 18.45 -2.30
CA GLN A 237 -10.19 19.73 -1.79
C GLN A 237 -9.26 20.33 -2.85
N LEU A 238 -9.68 21.44 -3.45
CA LEU A 238 -9.00 22.04 -4.60
C LEU A 238 -8.46 23.42 -4.22
N ARG A 239 -7.16 23.51 -3.95
CA ARG A 239 -6.45 24.73 -3.54
C ARG A 239 -5.11 24.90 -4.30
N PRO A 240 -5.13 24.99 -5.65
CA PRO A 240 -3.91 25.17 -6.42
C PRO A 240 -3.24 26.52 -6.12
N ARG A 241 -1.91 26.57 -6.23
CA ARG A 241 -1.14 27.84 -6.16
C ARG A 241 -1.29 28.67 -7.42
N HIS A 242 -1.41 28.02 -8.57
CA HIS A 242 -1.57 28.65 -9.87
C HIS A 242 -3.01 29.16 -10.04
N ALA A 243 -3.19 30.48 -9.89
CA ALA A 243 -4.47 31.15 -10.02
C ALA A 243 -4.73 31.75 -11.41
N ALA A 244 -3.70 31.88 -12.25
CA ALA A 244 -3.86 32.51 -13.56
C ALA A 244 -4.73 31.66 -14.50
N PRO A 245 -5.57 32.29 -15.34
CA PRO A 245 -6.37 31.56 -16.32
C PRO A 245 -5.49 31.01 -17.43
N LEU A 246 -5.71 29.75 -17.77
CA LEU A 246 -5.02 29.07 -18.85
C LEU A 246 -5.69 29.44 -20.18
N PRO A 247 -4.93 29.92 -21.19
CA PRO A 247 -5.50 30.34 -22.47
C PRO A 247 -6.24 29.18 -23.17
N TYR A 248 -5.61 28.01 -23.19
CA TYR A 248 -6.12 26.85 -23.91
C TYR A 248 -5.58 25.55 -23.33
N VAL A 249 -6.47 24.63 -22.96
CA VAL A 249 -6.11 23.28 -22.49
C VAL A 249 -7.04 22.27 -23.14
N VAL A 250 -6.50 21.10 -23.51
CA VAL A 250 -7.27 20.02 -24.11
C VAL A 250 -7.02 18.73 -23.34
N GLN A 251 -8.11 18.01 -23.09
CA GLN A 251 -8.10 16.59 -22.75
C GLN A 251 -8.29 15.80 -24.05
N TYR A 252 -7.32 14.99 -24.46
CA TYR A 252 -7.41 14.24 -25.72
C TYR A 252 -7.06 12.77 -25.55
N GLN A 253 -8.06 11.89 -25.68
CA GLN A 253 -7.89 10.43 -25.61
C GLN A 253 -7.22 9.92 -24.32
N GLU A 254 -7.40 10.64 -23.23
CA GLU A 254 -6.85 10.29 -21.92
C GLU A 254 -7.98 10.15 -20.90
N SER A 255 -7.73 9.39 -19.82
CA SER A 255 -8.67 9.29 -18.70
C SER A 255 -8.71 10.59 -17.91
N ASN A 256 -9.71 10.77 -17.05
CA ASN A 256 -9.78 11.96 -16.21
C ASN A 256 -8.59 12.00 -15.23
N PHE A 257 -8.18 10.85 -14.68
CA PHE A 257 -7.00 10.81 -13.80
C PHE A 257 -5.73 11.24 -14.53
N ALA A 258 -5.44 10.65 -15.70
CA ALA A 258 -4.24 10.98 -16.48
C ALA A 258 -4.21 12.46 -16.88
N PHE A 259 -5.35 13.00 -17.31
CA PHE A 259 -5.48 14.42 -17.63
C PHE A 259 -5.15 15.33 -16.46
N LEU A 260 -5.76 15.07 -15.29
CA LEU A 260 -5.57 15.88 -14.10
C LEU A 260 -4.14 15.75 -13.55
N SER A 261 -3.57 14.55 -13.54
CA SER A 261 -2.18 14.32 -13.13
C SER A 261 -1.18 15.02 -14.05
N ARG A 262 -1.41 14.97 -15.37
CA ARG A 262 -0.60 15.69 -16.36
C ARG A 262 -0.67 17.20 -16.14
N LEU A 263 -1.87 17.74 -15.96
CA LEU A 263 -2.09 19.17 -15.74
C LEU A 263 -1.45 19.63 -14.43
N ALA A 264 -1.59 18.87 -13.35
CA ALA A 264 -0.94 19.18 -12.07
C ALA A 264 0.60 19.18 -12.21
N THR A 265 1.16 18.20 -12.91
CA THR A 265 2.62 18.12 -13.16
C THR A 265 3.13 19.31 -13.97
N GLU A 266 2.40 19.71 -15.01
CA GLU A 266 2.76 20.83 -15.89
C GLU A 266 2.83 22.18 -15.14
N TYR A 267 1.94 22.39 -14.16
CA TYR A 267 1.92 23.60 -13.33
C TYR A 267 2.62 23.44 -11.97
N ALA A 268 3.36 22.33 -11.77
CA ALA A 268 4.05 22.01 -10.52
C ALA A 268 3.14 22.05 -9.27
N GLU A 269 1.90 21.61 -9.43
CA GLU A 269 0.92 21.45 -8.36
C GLU A 269 0.97 20.04 -7.78
N TRP A 270 0.73 19.93 -6.48
CA TRP A 270 0.54 18.65 -5.83
C TRP A 270 -0.84 18.11 -6.17
N PHE A 271 -0.90 16.84 -6.61
CA PHE A 271 -2.15 16.13 -6.87
C PHE A 271 -2.04 14.72 -6.32
N TYR A 272 -2.77 14.44 -5.24
CA TYR A 272 -2.67 13.18 -4.51
C TYR A 272 -3.97 12.85 -3.79
N TYR A 273 -4.11 11.59 -3.37
CA TYR A 273 -5.22 11.15 -2.52
C TYR A 273 -4.71 10.98 -1.09
N ASP A 274 -5.34 11.63 -0.11
CA ASP A 274 -4.87 11.55 1.30
C ASP A 274 -5.32 10.27 2.03
N GLY A 275 -6.14 9.44 1.37
CA GLY A 275 -6.80 8.27 1.95
C GLY A 275 -8.30 8.46 2.14
N THR A 276 -8.78 9.70 2.21
CA THR A 276 -10.20 10.06 2.36
C THR A 276 -10.70 11.00 1.27
N SER A 277 -9.87 11.95 0.85
CA SER A 277 -10.20 13.01 -0.09
C SER A 277 -9.08 13.24 -1.11
N LEU A 278 -9.49 13.69 -2.29
CA LEU A 278 -8.59 14.05 -3.38
C LEU A 278 -8.11 15.49 -3.21
N GLN A 279 -6.80 15.67 -3.13
CA GLN A 279 -6.15 16.94 -2.84
C GLN A 279 -5.53 17.51 -4.12
N LEU A 280 -5.71 18.82 -4.32
CA LEU A 280 -4.97 19.61 -5.29
C LEU A 280 -4.38 20.83 -4.58
N GLY A 281 -3.07 21.00 -4.72
CA GLY A 281 -2.31 22.06 -4.07
C GLY A 281 -1.46 21.55 -2.90
N PRO A 282 -0.56 22.40 -2.38
CA PRO A 282 0.41 22.01 -1.36
C PRO A 282 -0.29 21.45 -0.13
N PRO A 283 0.32 20.46 0.55
CA PRO A 283 -0.18 20.00 1.84
C PRO A 283 -0.24 21.16 2.82
N ALA A 284 -1.23 21.12 3.73
CA ALA A 284 -1.31 22.08 4.82
C ALA A 284 -0.03 22.01 5.67
N ALA A 285 0.43 23.16 6.20
CA ALA A 285 1.52 23.18 7.15
C ALA A 285 1.12 22.35 8.38
N GLY A 286 1.72 21.18 8.53
CA GLY A 286 1.51 20.27 9.65
C GLY A 286 2.43 20.61 10.82
N ALA A 287 2.14 20.04 11.99
CA ALA A 287 3.10 20.03 13.08
C ALA A 287 4.33 19.23 12.66
N GLU A 288 5.52 19.75 12.95
CA GLU A 288 6.77 19.01 12.76
C GLU A 288 6.75 17.77 13.66
N GLN A 289 7.13 16.63 13.09
CA GLN A 289 7.21 15.36 13.81
C GLN A 289 8.66 14.89 13.80
N ASP A 290 9.23 14.69 14.99
CA ASP A 290 10.58 14.18 15.13
C ASP A 290 10.65 12.74 14.60
N PHE A 291 11.55 12.51 13.63
CA PHE A 291 11.85 11.18 13.11
C PHE A 291 13.11 10.64 13.79
N VAL A 292 12.93 9.62 14.64
CA VAL A 292 14.03 8.90 15.29
C VAL A 292 14.22 7.56 14.60
N ALA A 293 15.38 7.38 13.95
CA ALA A 293 15.77 6.12 13.34
C ALA A 293 16.25 5.13 14.42
N ASP A 294 15.35 4.27 14.88
CA ASP A 294 15.59 3.28 15.94
C ASP A 294 16.04 1.91 15.41
N GLY A 295 15.90 1.66 14.10
CA GLY A 295 16.22 0.38 13.47
C GLY A 295 15.20 -0.74 13.74
N VAL A 296 14.12 -0.47 14.48
CA VAL A 296 13.11 -1.45 14.88
C VAL A 296 11.76 -1.11 14.24
N HIS A 297 11.27 0.11 14.44
CA HIS A 297 10.00 0.61 13.87
C HIS A 297 10.27 1.61 12.74
N ASN A 298 11.34 2.38 12.85
CA ASN A 298 11.76 3.41 11.92
C ASN A 298 13.13 3.08 11.34
N THR A 299 13.14 2.67 10.08
CA THR A 299 14.37 2.48 9.31
C THR A 299 14.42 3.53 8.20
N PHE A 300 15.62 3.96 7.83
CA PHE A 300 15.82 4.83 6.66
C PHE A 300 16.85 4.21 5.73
N HIS A 301 16.67 4.44 4.44
CA HIS A 301 17.63 4.03 3.42
C HIS A 301 18.11 5.27 2.68
N LEU A 302 19.41 5.54 2.73
CA LEU A 302 20.05 6.61 1.96
C LEU A 302 20.80 5.99 0.79
N GLY A 303 20.39 6.32 -0.42
CA GLY A 303 21.04 5.89 -1.66
C GLY A 303 21.34 7.08 -2.56
N LEU A 304 22.44 6.98 -3.31
CA LEU A 304 22.78 7.92 -4.37
C LEU A 304 22.57 7.24 -5.73
N ALA A 305 21.90 7.92 -6.64
CA ALA A 305 21.67 7.44 -8.00
C ALA A 305 22.07 8.52 -9.01
N LEU A 306 22.59 8.06 -10.15
CA LEU A 306 22.99 8.94 -11.25
C LEU A 306 21.77 9.23 -12.14
N ASN A 307 21.48 10.52 -12.35
CA ASN A 307 20.43 10.98 -13.26
C ASN A 307 20.99 12.01 -14.26
N ALA A 308 20.37 12.10 -15.44
CA ALA A 308 20.74 13.11 -16.45
C ALA A 308 20.34 14.51 -15.96
N THR A 309 21.31 15.43 -15.91
CA THR A 309 21.12 16.78 -15.36
C THR A 309 21.02 17.88 -16.43
N LYS A 310 21.49 17.60 -17.66
CA LYS A 310 21.54 18.58 -18.75
C LYS A 310 20.33 18.41 -19.68
N VAL A 311 19.38 19.34 -19.58
CA VAL A 311 18.19 19.40 -20.40
C VAL A 311 18.14 20.76 -21.10
N LYS A 312 17.79 20.76 -22.39
CA LYS A 312 17.57 21.97 -23.18
C LYS A 312 16.08 22.13 -23.44
N PHE A 313 15.51 23.24 -23.03
CA PHE A 313 14.16 23.65 -23.34
C PHE A 313 14.18 24.66 -24.48
N TYR A 314 13.23 24.53 -25.39
CA TYR A 314 13.09 25.41 -26.54
C TYR A 314 11.61 25.75 -26.74
N GLU A 315 11.32 27.03 -26.90
CA GLU A 315 9.97 27.53 -27.13
C GLU A 315 10.00 28.65 -28.17
N TYR A 316 8.92 28.78 -28.94
CA TYR A 316 8.81 29.77 -30.00
C TYR A 316 7.56 30.62 -29.81
N ASN A 317 7.76 31.94 -29.69
CA ASN A 317 6.68 32.91 -29.65
C ASN A 317 6.40 33.43 -31.06
N TYR A 318 5.28 32.98 -31.63
CA TYR A 318 4.87 33.35 -32.99
C TYR A 318 4.44 34.81 -33.14
N GLN A 319 4.00 35.48 -32.06
CA GLN A 319 3.55 36.88 -32.13
C GLN A 319 4.72 37.85 -32.24
N GLN A 320 5.83 37.52 -31.57
CA GLN A 320 7.03 38.35 -31.53
C GLN A 320 8.13 37.85 -32.47
N HIS A 321 7.94 36.67 -33.10
CA HIS A 321 8.95 35.97 -33.88
C HIS A 321 10.26 35.76 -33.08
N GLN A 322 10.12 35.34 -31.82
CA GLN A 322 11.23 35.17 -30.88
C GLN A 322 11.38 33.72 -30.44
N HIS A 323 12.63 33.29 -30.29
CA HIS A 323 12.98 31.99 -29.77
C HIS A 323 13.44 32.11 -28.32
N TYR A 324 12.84 31.32 -27.43
CA TYR A 324 13.30 31.15 -26.06
C TYR A 324 14.03 29.82 -25.96
N ALA A 325 15.24 29.84 -25.38
CA ALA A 325 16.01 28.65 -25.11
C ALA A 325 16.55 28.71 -23.68
N ALA A 326 16.37 27.64 -22.92
CA ALA A 326 16.92 27.50 -21.57
C ALA A 326 17.71 26.19 -21.49
N THR A 327 18.86 26.22 -20.83
CA THR A 327 19.68 25.03 -20.60
C THR A 327 19.98 24.91 -19.12
N THR A 328 19.74 23.74 -18.54
CA THR A 328 20.09 23.48 -17.14
C THR A 328 21.60 23.29 -16.97
N GLN A 329 22.12 23.63 -15.79
CA GLN A 329 23.51 23.37 -15.45
C GLN A 329 23.72 21.88 -15.17
N GLY A 330 24.84 21.34 -15.64
CA GLY A 330 25.22 19.94 -15.41
C GLY A 330 26.26 19.81 -14.30
N GLN A 331 26.30 18.65 -13.65
CA GLN A 331 27.36 18.29 -12.70
C GLN A 331 28.26 17.24 -13.35
N ALA A 332 29.58 17.49 -13.36
CA ALA A 332 30.56 16.52 -13.84
C ALA A 332 30.70 15.37 -12.83
N VAL A 333 30.59 14.13 -13.32
CA VAL A 333 30.84 12.92 -12.54
C VAL A 333 32.16 12.32 -13.03
N PRO A 334 33.20 12.21 -12.18
CA PRO A 334 34.56 11.86 -12.61
C PRO A 334 34.69 10.56 -13.43
N ALA A 335 33.77 9.62 -13.26
CA ALA A 335 33.81 8.31 -13.89
C ALA A 335 33.08 8.22 -15.25
N LEU A 336 32.49 9.32 -15.73
CA LEU A 336 31.77 9.34 -17.02
C LEU A 336 32.39 10.36 -17.98
N PRO A 337 32.53 10.01 -19.28
CA PRO A 337 32.97 10.98 -20.27
C PRO A 337 31.95 12.12 -20.38
N ALA A 338 32.48 13.34 -20.53
CA ALA A 338 31.71 14.58 -20.65
C ALA A 338 31.02 14.72 -22.02
#